data_AF-A0A958G1K2-F1
#
_entry.id   AF-A0A958G1K2-F1
#
_cell.length_a   1.000
_cell.length_b   1.000
_cell.length_c   1.000
_cell.angle_alpha   90.00
_cell.angle_beta   90.00
_cell.angle_gamma   90.00
#
_symmetry.space_group_name_H-M   'P 1'
#
loop_
_entity.id
_entity.type
_entity.pdbx_description
1 polymer ?
#
loop_
_entity_poly.entity_id
_entity_poly.type
_entity_poly.pdbx_seq_one_letter_code
_entity_poly.pdbx_strand_id
1 'polypeptide(L)' 'MFHNYPNPFNPSTVIGYRLSVASRVELSIFDLLGKKVRTLVDERQPAGQYEVRWNGEDADGNALSAGIYFYRM' A
#
# COMPACT_ATOMS: atom_id res chain seq x y z
N MET A 1 -31.85 -12.30 18.16
CA MET A 1 -30.96 -12.14 17.00
C MET A 1 -29.72 -11.41 17.50
N PHE A 2 -28.56 -12.07 17.52
CA PHE A 2 -27.33 -11.45 18.01
C PHE A 2 -26.70 -10.64 16.87
N HIS A 3 -26.62 -9.33 17.05
CA HIS A 3 -25.92 -8.40 16.17
C HIS A 3 -24.44 -8.77 16.12
N ASN A 4 -23.94 -9.17 14.94
CA ASN A 4 -22.50 -9.19 14.70
C ASN A 4 -22.08 -7.75 14.37
N TYR A 5 -21.52 -7.03 15.36
CA TYR A 5 -20.75 -5.83 15.07
C TYR A 5 -19.69 -5.52 16.15
N PRO A 6 -18.46 -5.13 15.74
CA PRO A 6 -17.91 -5.20 14.38
C PRO A 6 -17.04 -6.46 14.19
N ASN A 7 -17.15 -7.07 13.01
CA ASN A 7 -16.05 -7.80 12.37
C ASN A 7 -15.26 -6.76 11.53
N PRO A 8 -14.12 -6.23 12.02
CA PRO A 8 -13.31 -5.31 11.26
C PRO A 8 -12.44 -6.12 10.30
N PHE A 9 -12.94 -6.35 9.09
CA PHE A 9 -12.04 -6.77 8.03
C PHE A 9 -11.21 -5.54 7.67
N ASN A 10 -9.98 -5.45 8.16
CA ASN A 10 -9.01 -4.49 7.61
C ASN A 10 -8.46 -5.11 6.32
N PRO A 11 -8.94 -4.72 5.12
CA PRO A 11 -8.40 -5.24 3.88
C PRO A 11 -6.95 -4.77 3.76
N SER A 12 -6.01 -5.71 3.82
CA SER A 12 -4.64 -5.43 3.46
C SER A 12 -4.36 -5.88 2.03
N THR A 13 -3.80 -4.98 1.23
CA THR A 13 -3.35 -5.27 -0.12
C THR A 13 -1.86 -5.63 -0.10
N VAL A 14 -1.50 -6.71 -0.78
CA VAL A 14 -0.09 -7.10 -0.98
C VAL A 14 0.30 -6.69 -2.40
N ILE A 15 1.36 -5.88 -2.51
CA ILE A 15 1.91 -5.39 -3.77
C ILE A 15 3.23 -6.10 -4.00
N GLY A 16 3.25 -7.03 -4.96
CA GLY A 16 4.45 -7.74 -5.38
C GLY A 16 5.13 -7.05 -6.56
N TYR A 17 6.46 -6.89 -6.50
CA TYR A 17 7.27 -6.38 -7.61
C TYR A 17 8.61 -7.09 -7.72
N ARG A 18 9.24 -6.99 -8.89
CA ARG A 18 10.54 -7.61 -9.18
C ARG A 18 11.51 -6.57 -9.71
N LEU A 19 12.71 -6.60 -9.16
CA LEU A 19 13.86 -5.82 -9.63
C LEU A 19 14.80 -6.72 -10.42
N SER A 20 15.03 -6.39 -11.69
CA SER A 20 15.99 -7.12 -12.53
C SER A 20 17.44 -6.75 -12.22
N VAL A 21 17.66 -5.56 -11.67
CA VAL A 21 18.97 -5.03 -11.26
C VAL A 21 18.78 -4.26 -9.95
N ALA A 22 19.86 -4.04 -9.21
CA ALA A 22 19.81 -3.21 -8.01
C ALA A 22 19.46 -1.76 -8.37
N SER A 23 18.34 -1.25 -7.86
CA SER A 23 17.82 0.09 -8.17
C SER A 23 17.21 0.77 -6.94
N ARG A 24 17.05 2.09 -6.99
CA ARG A 24 16.20 2.80 -6.02
C ARG A 24 14.75 2.56 -6.38
N VAL A 25 13.95 2.22 -5.38
CA VAL A 25 12.51 1.95 -5.50
C VAL A 25 11.76 3.00 -4.71
N GLU A 26 10.82 3.67 -5.36
CA GLU A 26 9.86 4.55 -4.69
C GLU A 26 8.44 4.04 -4.97
N LEU A 27 7.91 3.23 -4.05
CA LEU A 27 6.54 2.73 -4.14
C LEU A 27 5.60 3.67 -3.38
N SER A 28 4.78 4.40 -4.11
CA SER A 28 3.82 5.37 -3.54
C SER A 28 2.38 5.03 -3.91
N ILE A 29 1.47 5.22 -2.96
CA ILE A 29 0.02 5.07 -3.10
C ILE A 29 -0.61 6.44 -3.35
N PHE A 30 -1.60 6.48 -4.24
CA PHE A 30 -2.34 7.66 -4.66
C PHE A 30 -3.84 7.39 -4.61
N ASP A 31 -4.62 8.42 -4.31
CA ASP A 31 -6.07 8.35 -4.42
C ASP A 31 -6.55 8.55 -5.87
N LEU A 32 -7.88 8.51 -6.06
CA LEU A 32 -8.52 8.70 -7.37
C LEU A 32 -8.23 10.07 -8.02
N LEU A 33 -7.86 11.07 -7.22
CA LEU A 33 -7.52 12.42 -7.69
C LEU A 33 -6.02 12.55 -8.00
N GLY A 34 -5.23 11.49 -7.82
CA GLY A 34 -3.78 11.50 -7.99
C GLY A 34 -3.03 12.16 -6.82
N LYS A 35 -3.69 12.39 -5.68
CA LYS A 35 -3.01 12.88 -4.47
C LYS A 35 -2.23 11.72 -3.86
N LYS A 36 -0.96 11.96 -3.55
CA LYS A 36 -0.12 11.00 -2.82
C LYS A 36 -0.67 10.81 -1.41
N VAL A 37 -0.99 9.55 -1.10
CA VAL A 37 -1.55 9.09 0.18
C VAL A 37 -0.43 8.68 1.14
N ARG A 38 0.47 7.82 0.66
CA ARG A 38 1.57 7.25 1.45
C ARG A 38 2.65 6.70 0.55
N THR A 39 3.90 6.84 0.97
CA THR A 39 5.03 6.10 0.37
C THR A 39 5.30 4.86 1.23
N LEU A 40 5.29 3.69 0.60
CA LEU A 40 5.48 2.40 1.26
C LEU A 40 6.95 1.95 1.22
N VAL A 41 7.68 2.35 0.17
CA VAL A 41 9.11 2.06 -0.01
C VAL A 41 9.75 3.30 -0.61
N ASP A 42 10.87 3.74 -0.04
CA ASP A 42 11.79 4.71 -0.65
C ASP A 42 13.22 4.34 -0.23
N GLU A 43 13.76 3.31 -0.88
CA GLU A 43 15.11 2.82 -0.57
C GLU A 43 15.75 2.15 -1.79
N ARG A 44 17.06 1.89 -1.67
CA ARG A 44 17.80 1.15 -2.69
C ARG A 44 17.78 -0.33 -2.37
N GLN A 45 17.26 -1.14 -3.28
CA GLN A 45 17.11 -2.58 -3.10
C GLN A 45 17.94 -3.35 -4.15
N PRO A 46 18.50 -4.52 -3.80
CA PRO A 46 19.17 -5.38 -4.77
C PRO A 46 18.20 -5.99 -5.79
N ALA A 47 18.73 -6.66 -6.81
CA ALA A 47 17.89 -7.44 -7.71
C ALA A 47 17.19 -8.57 -6.94
N GLY A 48 15.90 -8.77 -7.16
CA GLY A 48 15.11 -9.69 -6.36
C GLY A 48 13.61 -9.55 -6.54
N GLN A 49 12.86 -10.36 -5.79
CA GLN A 49 11.41 -10.26 -5.67
C GLN A 49 11.07 -9.66 -4.30
N TYR A 50 10.12 -8.75 -4.28
CA TYR A 50 9.72 -8.00 -3.11
C TYR A 50 8.21 -8.00 -2.99
N GLU A 51 7.74 -8.01 -1.75
CA GLU A 51 6.33 -7.86 -1.42
C GLU A 51 6.20 -6.78 -0.35
N VAL A 52 5.24 -5.88 -0.56
CA VAL A 52 4.94 -4.79 0.37
C VAL A 52 3.47 -4.83 0.71
N ARG A 53 3.17 -4.76 1.99
CA ARG A 53 1.80 -4.77 2.50
C ARG A 53 1.33 -3.35 2.76
N TRP A 54 0.16 -3.01 2.25
CA TRP A 54 -0.56 -1.80 2.58
C TRP A 54 -1.88 -2.14 3.26
N ASN A 55 -2.14 -1.52 4.40
CA ASN A 55 -3.30 -1.76 5.25
C ASN A 55 -4.44 -0.74 5.05
N GLY A 56 -4.36 0.09 4.01
CA GLY A 56 -5.36 1.12 3.76
C GLY A 56 -5.18 2.36 4.64
N GLU A 57 -3.99 2.60 5.21
CA GLU A 57 -3.69 3.80 6.00
C GLU A 57 -2.92 4.84 5.19
N ASP A 58 -3.14 6.12 5.52
CA ASP A 58 -2.32 7.22 5.03
C ASP A 58 -0.95 7.31 5.74
N ALA A 59 -0.20 8.36 5.43
CA ALA A 59 1.12 8.61 6.02
C ALA A 59 1.09 8.90 7.53
N ASP A 60 -0.05 9.38 8.06
CA ASP A 60 -0.25 9.68 9.48
C ASP A 60 -0.79 8.47 10.26
N GLY A 61 -1.04 7.35 9.58
CA GLY A 61 -1.59 6.12 10.17
C GLY A 61 -3.11 6.13 10.29
N ASN A 62 -3.80 7.09 9.67
CA ASN A 62 -5.26 7.13 9.68
C ASN A 62 -5.80 6.11 8.66
N ALA A 63 -6.79 5.33 9.09
CA ALA A 63 -7.52 4.44 8.21
C ALA A 63 -8.28 5.26 7.14
N LEU A 64 -8.09 4.88 5.88
CA LEU A 64 -8.76 5.50 4.76
C LEU A 64 -10.08 4.81 4.45
N SER A 65 -10.96 5.54 3.78
CA SER A 65 -12.22 5.00 3.28
C SER A 65 -11.97 3.88 2.27
N ALA A 66 -12.84 2.88 2.27
CA ALA A 66 -12.86 1.87 1.21
C ALA A 66 -13.04 2.58 -0.15
N GLY A 67 -12.20 2.22 -1.12
CA GLY A 67 -12.15 2.89 -2.41
C GLY A 67 -11.06 2.33 -3.31
N ILE A 68 -10.93 2.92 -4.49
CA ILE A 68 -9.88 2.58 -5.46
C ILE A 68 -8.68 3.48 -5.20
N TYR A 69 -7.50 2.87 -5.14
CA TYR A 69 -6.23 3.55 -4.99
C TYR A 69 -5.26 3.02 -6.04
N PHE A 70 -4.36 3.88 -6.48
CA PHE A 70 -3.33 3.56 -7.46
C PHE A 70 -1.98 3.47 -6.75
N TYR A 71 -1.19 2.46 -7.07
CA TYR A 71 0.23 2.43 -6.70
C TYR A 71 1.09 2.79 -7.90
N ARG A 72 2.26 3.37 -7.66
CA ARG A 72 3.27 3.66 -8.67
C ARG A 72 4.66 3.36 -8.10
N MET A 73 5.52 2.80 -8.94
CA MET A 73 6.90 2.40 -8.67
C MET A 73 7.85 3.04 -9.68
#